data_AF-A0A443NHF0-F1
#
_entry.id   AF-A0A443NHF0-F1
#
_cell.length_a   1.000
_cell.length_b   1.000
_cell.length_c   1.000
_cell.angle_alpha   90.00
_cell.angle_beta   90.00
_cell.angle_gamma   90.00
#
_symmetry.space_group_name_H-M   'P 1'
#
loop_
_entity.id
_entity.type
_entity.pdbx_description
1 polymer ?
#
loop_
_entity_poly.entity_id
_entity_poly.type
_entity_poly.pdbx_seq_one_letter_code
_entity_poly.pdbx_strand_id
1 'polypeptide(L)'
;MERYLKTLVAPLIPEQLHDAFISAIDRGSIRTMPNKSMPASPYSTPGALLMGDAFNIHHPLTGGGMTVALSDIAVLQNLLKPFK
;
A
#
# COMPACT_ATOMS: atom_id res chain seq x y z
N MET A 1 -13.86 12.98 10.27
CA MET A 1 -12.39 12.88 10.03
C MET A 1 -11.70 14.23 10.18
N GLU A 2 -12.20 15.28 9.52
CA GLU A 2 -11.67 16.65 9.63
C GLU A 2 -11.40 17.11 11.07
N ARG A 3 -12.40 17.03 11.97
CA ARG A 3 -12.23 17.43 13.38
C ARG A 3 -11.05 16.70 14.04
N TYR A 4 -10.95 15.39 13.84
CA TYR A 4 -9.85 14.57 14.39
C TYR A 4 -8.49 15.05 13.86
N LEU A 5 -8.38 15.29 12.55
CA LEU A 5 -7.14 15.76 11.94
C LEU A 5 -6.74 17.14 12.47
N LYS A 6 -7.68 18.08 12.61
CA LYS A 6 -7.40 19.43 13.13
C LYS A 6 -7.06 19.45 14.62
N THR A 7 -7.72 18.63 15.44
CA THR A 7 -7.55 18.72 16.91
C THR A 7 -6.41 17.85 17.44
N LEU A 8 -6.16 16.69 16.81
CA LEU A 8 -5.20 15.70 17.33
C LEU A 8 -3.96 15.55 16.46
N VAL A 9 -4.09 15.71 15.13
CA VAL A 9 -2.97 15.50 14.21
C VAL A 9 -2.23 16.80 13.92
N ALA A 10 -2.93 17.90 13.65
CA ALA A 10 -2.33 19.18 13.28
C ALA A 10 -1.25 19.67 14.28
N PRO A 11 -1.43 19.56 15.61
CA PRO A 11 -0.39 19.97 16.57
C PRO A 11 0.90 19.15 16.52
N LEU A 12 0.87 17.95 15.92
CA LEU A 12 2.03 17.07 15.76
C LEU A 12 2.78 17.30 14.44
N ILE A 13 2.21 18.11 13.54
CA ILE A 13 2.80 18.41 12.24
C ILE A 13 3.85 19.53 12.39
N PRO A 14 5.01 19.44 11.72
CA PRO A 14 5.98 20.53 11.70
C PRO A 14 5.38 21.84 11.20
N GLU A 15 5.82 22.96 11.78
CA GLU A 15 5.30 24.30 11.49
C GLU A 15 5.31 24.62 9.98
N GLN A 16 6.35 24.18 9.26
CA GLN A 16 6.53 24.40 7.83
C GLN A 16 5.44 23.73 6.97
N LEU A 17 4.76 22.70 7.49
CA LEU A 17 3.71 21.95 6.79
C LEU A 17 2.30 22.24 7.32
N HIS A 18 2.19 23.00 8.42
CA HIS A 18 0.93 23.17 9.14
C HIS A 18 -0.15 23.86 8.27
N ASP A 19 0.19 24.98 7.62
CA ASP A 19 -0.78 25.73 6.80
C ASP A 19 -1.26 24.93 5.60
N ALA A 20 -0.34 24.21 4.94
CA ALA A 20 -0.67 23.33 3.83
C ALA A 20 -1.59 22.17 4.28
N PHE A 21 -1.33 21.61 5.46
CA PHE A 21 -2.14 20.55 6.05
C PHE A 21 -3.57 21.02 6.35
N ILE A 22 -3.74 22.18 7.00
CA ILE A 22 -5.07 22.75 7.29
C ILE A 22 -5.82 23.08 6.00
N SER A 23 -5.16 23.73 5.04
CA SER A 23 -5.77 24.06 3.74
C SER A 23 -6.25 22.81 2.99
N ALA A 24 -5.48 21.71 3.03
CA ALA A 24 -5.86 20.45 2.39
C ALA A 24 -7.10 19.82 3.05
N ILE A 25 -7.24 19.94 4.38
CA ILE A 25 -8.42 19.46 5.10
C ILE A 25 -9.66 20.27 4.73
N ASP A 26 -9.56 21.61 4.66
CA ASP A 26 -10.67 22.50 4.31
C ASP A 26 -11.21 22.25 2.89
N ARG A 27 -10.35 21.79 1.98
CA ARG A 27 -10.75 21.37 0.61
C ARG A 27 -11.59 20.08 0.60
N GLY A 28 -11.59 19.29 1.67
CA GLY A 28 -12.54 18.19 1.87
C GLY A 28 -12.26 16.87 1.12
N SER A 29 -11.10 16.68 0.47
CA SER A 29 -10.80 15.46 -0.30
C SER A 29 -10.12 14.36 0.53
N ILE A 30 -10.70 14.01 1.68
CA ILE A 30 -10.12 12.99 2.58
C ILE A 30 -10.59 11.60 2.16
N ARG A 31 -9.65 10.74 1.77
CA ARG A 31 -9.91 9.33 1.43
C ARG A 31 -9.32 8.41 2.49
N THR A 32 -10.06 7.37 2.83
CA THR A 32 -9.63 6.32 3.76
C THR A 32 -9.49 5.01 3.02
N MET A 33 -8.39 4.31 3.25
CA MET A 33 -8.16 2.95 2.75
C MET A 33 -7.91 2.01 3.94
N PRO A 34 -8.34 0.74 3.88
CA PRO A 34 -8.12 -0.20 4.96
C PRO A 34 -6.66 -0.64 4.99
N ASN A 35 -6.05 -0.66 6.18
CA ASN A 35 -4.77 -1.30 6.42
C ASN A 35 -5.01 -2.78 6.70
N LYS A 36 -4.64 -3.64 5.76
CA LYS A 36 -4.78 -5.10 5.90
C LYS A 36 -3.42 -5.76 6.03
N SER A 37 -3.43 -6.96 6.61
CA SER A 37 -2.33 -7.91 6.56
C SER A 37 -2.91 -9.25 6.15
N MET A 38 -2.38 -9.83 5.09
CA MET A 38 -2.83 -11.11 4.54
C MET A 38 -1.59 -11.90 4.16
N PRO A 39 -1.18 -12.90 4.96
CA PRO A 39 -0.02 -13.71 4.64
C PRO A 39 -0.29 -14.57 3.40
N ALA A 40 0.76 -14.80 2.61
CA ALA A 40 0.72 -15.73 1.50
C ALA A 40 0.25 -17.13 1.94
N SER A 41 -0.83 -17.61 1.33
CA SER A 41 -1.35 -18.98 1.53
C SER A 41 -1.54 -19.62 0.15
N PRO A 42 -0.51 -20.27 -0.40
CA PRO A 42 -0.55 -20.80 -1.76
C PRO A 42 -1.59 -21.91 -1.89
N TYR A 43 -2.46 -21.77 -2.90
CA TYR A 43 -3.39 -22.81 -3.34
C TYR A 43 -3.15 -23.08 -4.82
N SER A 44 -2.74 -24.30 -5.16
CA SER A 44 -2.36 -24.66 -6.53
C SER A 44 -3.61 -24.94 -7.36
N THR A 45 -3.83 -24.14 -8.40
CA THR A 45 -4.85 -24.38 -9.42
C THR A 45 -4.15 -24.40 -10.78
N PRO A 46 -4.18 -25.52 -11.53
CA PRO A 46 -3.51 -25.63 -12.83
C PRO A 46 -3.93 -24.51 -13.78
N GLY A 47 -2.93 -23.85 -14.40
CA GLY A 47 -3.16 -22.75 -15.34
C GLY A 47 -3.48 -21.39 -14.71
N ALA A 48 -3.49 -21.28 -13.38
CA ALA A 48 -3.76 -20.02 -12.67
C ALA A 48 -2.58 -19.62 -11.78
N LEU A 49 -2.39 -18.30 -11.62
CA LEU A 49 -1.36 -17.71 -10.76
C LEU A 49 -1.96 -16.51 -10.01
N LEU A 50 -1.76 -16.47 -8.70
CA LEU A 50 -2.16 -15.36 -7.84
C LEU A 50 -0.91 -14.58 -7.41
N MET A 51 -0.93 -13.25 -7.55
CA MET A 51 0.22 -12.38 -7.24
C MET A 51 -0.21 -11.02 -6.69
N GLY A 52 0.75 -10.26 -6.17
CA GLY A 52 0.56 -8.92 -5.61
C GLY A 52 -0.32 -8.94 -4.36
N ASP A 53 -1.03 -7.84 -4.12
CA ASP A 53 -1.94 -7.72 -2.96
C ASP A 53 -3.07 -8.76 -2.96
N ALA A 54 -3.37 -9.41 -4.09
CA ALA A 54 -4.33 -10.51 -4.11
C ALA A 54 -3.77 -11.79 -3.46
N PHE A 55 -2.45 -11.93 -3.39
CA PHE A 55 -1.75 -13.10 -2.84
C PHE A 55 -1.15 -12.83 -1.46
N ASN A 56 -0.54 -11.66 -1.29
CA ASN A 56 0.21 -11.31 -0.08
C ASN A 56 0.12 -9.80 0.19
N ILE A 57 -0.53 -9.41 1.29
CA ILE A 57 -0.67 -8.00 1.70
C ILE A 57 0.11 -7.79 2.99
N HIS A 58 0.97 -6.77 2.99
CA HIS A 58 1.61 -6.24 4.19
C HIS A 58 1.02 -4.88 4.56
N HIS A 59 1.20 -4.47 5.81
CA HIS A 59 0.78 -3.14 6.25
C HIS A 59 1.47 -2.05 5.40
N PRO A 60 0.75 -1.05 4.86
CA PRO A 60 1.31 -0.07 3.91
C PRO A 60 2.27 0.95 4.56
N LEU A 61 2.63 0.77 5.84
CA LEU A 61 3.44 1.74 6.60
C LEU A 61 4.84 1.88 6.02
N THR A 62 5.40 0.79 5.51
CA THR A 62 6.73 0.76 4.90
C THR A 62 6.70 1.03 3.39
N GLY A 63 5.51 1.16 2.78
CA GLY A 63 5.37 1.33 1.33
C GLY A 63 5.87 0.17 0.47
N GLY A 64 6.12 -1.00 1.05
CA GLY A 64 6.83 -2.11 0.39
C GLY A 64 6.00 -2.95 -0.59
N GLY A 65 4.67 -2.81 -0.65
CA GLY A 65 3.79 -3.70 -1.42
C GLY A 65 4.13 -3.76 -2.91
N MET A 66 4.39 -2.60 -3.54
CA MET A 66 4.80 -2.56 -4.96
C MET A 66 6.18 -3.19 -5.18
N THR A 67 7.12 -3.00 -4.25
CA THR A 67 8.44 -3.62 -4.32
C THR A 67 8.35 -5.14 -4.29
N VAL A 68 7.50 -5.70 -3.42
CA VAL A 68 7.23 -7.14 -3.37
C VAL A 68 6.61 -7.61 -4.70
N ALA A 69 5.57 -6.92 -5.18
CA ALA A 69 4.91 -7.29 -6.44
C ALA A 69 5.87 -7.29 -7.65
N LEU A 70 6.75 -6.28 -7.76
CA LEU A 70 7.74 -6.21 -8.83
C LEU A 70 8.84 -7.27 -8.68
N SER A 71 9.22 -7.60 -7.45
CA SER A 71 10.16 -8.70 -7.17
C SER A 71 9.57 -10.05 -7.60
N ASP A 72 8.30 -10.30 -7.29
CA ASP A 72 7.59 -11.51 -7.71
C ASP A 72 7.55 -11.63 -9.23
N ILE A 73 7.32 -10.51 -9.94
CA ILE A 73 7.37 -10.45 -11.41
C ILE A 73 8.75 -10.84 -11.94
N ALA A 74 9.84 -10.37 -11.31
CA ALA A 74 11.19 -10.71 -11.74
C ALA A 74 11.48 -12.21 -11.58
N VAL A 75 11.04 -12.82 -10.48
CA VAL A 75 11.12 -14.27 -10.27
C VAL A 75 10.30 -15.01 -11.32
N LEU A 76 9.05 -14.60 -11.53
CA LEU A 76 8.17 -15.21 -12.53
C LEU A 76 8.75 -15.12 -13.94
N GLN A 77 9.30 -13.96 -14.32
CA GLN A 77 9.93 -13.77 -15.62
C GLN A 77 11.05 -14.80 -15.84
N ASN A 78 11.87 -15.04 -14.81
CA ASN A 78 12.96 -16.01 -14.89
C ASN A 78 12.44 -17.45 -14.99
N LEU A 79 11.35 -17.79 -14.29
CA LEU A 79 10.72 -19.11 -14.36
C LEU A 79 10.04 -19.37 -15.71
N LEU A 80 9.54 -18.34 -16.39
CA LEU A 80 8.88 -18.44 -17.69
C LEU A 80 9.84 -18.37 -18.88
N LYS A 81 11.12 -18.04 -18.67
CA LYS A 81 12.10 -18.05 -19.76
C LYS A 81 12.28 -19.47 -20.28
N PRO A 82 12.17 -19.71 -21.59
CA PRO A 82 12.48 -21.02 -22.14
C PRO A 82 13.93 -21.38 -21.83
N PHE A 83 14.17 -22.65 -21.48
CA PHE A 83 15.52 -23.19 -21.39
C PHE A 83 16.20 -22.98 -22.75
N LYS A 84 17.35 -22.31 -22.74
CA LYS A 84 18.23 -22.28 -23.91
C LYS A 84 18.87 -23.64 -24.12
#